data_AF-A0A090ZT06-F1
#
_entry.id   AF-A0A090ZT06-F1
#
_cell.length_a   1.000
_cell.length_b   1.000
_cell.length_c   1.000
_cell.angle_alpha   90.00
_cell.angle_beta   90.00
_cell.angle_gamma   90.00
#
_symmetry.space_group_name_H-M   'P 1'
#
loop_
_entity.id
_entity.type
_entity.pdbx_description
1 polymer ?
#
loop_
_entity_poly.entity_id
_entity_poly.type
_entity_poly.pdbx_seq_one_letter_code
_entity_poly.pdbx_strand_id
1 'polypeptide(L)'
;MLGSLWRGGLHVTPSKEVREELRELLDEEIPKGGTDKDTAFTDARLDRLIQSASNLYAAAAEGWRRKAAKIQKRLGDIASYTTGAEQYERVDLSKALAAALKMAETFDGMAQAPPSNAAGSFMLSVKRPEVF
;
A
#
# COMPACT_ATOMS: atom_id res chain seq x y z
N MET A 1 13.82 23.24 29.90
CA MET A 1 13.89 22.27 28.78
C MET A 1 13.46 20.92 29.31
N LEU A 2 12.24 20.48 29.00
CA LEU A 2 11.76 19.14 29.35
C LEU A 2 11.33 18.48 28.03
N GLY A 3 12.10 17.48 27.62
CA GLY A 3 11.88 16.73 26.39
C GLY A 3 10.62 15.89 26.50
N SER A 4 9.59 16.28 25.76
CA SER A 4 8.31 15.60 25.72
C SER A 4 8.42 14.25 25.00
N LEU A 5 8.11 13.20 25.76
CA LEU A 5 7.55 11.90 25.38
C LEU A 5 7.56 11.58 23.87
N TRP A 6 8.47 10.68 23.47
CA TRP A 6 8.27 9.85 22.29
C TRP A 6 7.01 8.99 22.51
N ARG A 7 5.94 9.27 21.76
CA ARG A 7 4.80 8.37 21.62
C ARG A 7 5.27 7.11 20.91
N GLY A 8 5.43 6.01 21.65
CA GLY A 8 5.62 4.68 21.06
C GLY A 8 4.35 4.23 20.36
N GLY A 9 4.20 4.59 19.08
CA GLY A 9 3.28 3.89 18.19
C GLY A 9 3.81 2.49 17.90
N LEU A 10 2.94 1.48 17.88
CA LEU A 10 3.26 0.16 17.36
C LEU A 10 3.63 0.31 15.88
N HIS A 11 4.93 0.38 15.57
CA HIS A 11 5.40 0.37 14.20
C HIS A 11 5.41 -1.07 13.68
N VAL A 12 4.81 -1.27 12.52
CA VAL A 12 4.89 -2.56 11.82
C VAL A 12 6.34 -2.73 11.35
N THR A 13 6.97 -3.83 11.76
CA THR A 13 8.33 -4.16 11.34
C THR A 13 8.27 -4.89 10.01
N PRO A 14 9.07 -4.51 9.00
CA PRO A 14 9.14 -5.28 7.76
C PRO A 14 9.65 -6.69 8.00
N SER A 15 8.89 -7.67 7.53
CA SER A 15 9.28 -9.08 7.44
C SER A 15 8.81 -9.63 6.08
N LYS A 16 9.23 -10.84 5.74
CA LYS A 16 8.78 -11.49 4.51
C LYS A 16 7.25 -11.64 4.50
N GLU A 17 6.68 -12.09 5.59
CA GLU A 17 5.24 -12.34 5.76
C GLU A 17 4.45 -11.04 5.65
N VAL A 18 4.94 -9.96 6.28
CA VAL A 18 4.30 -8.63 6.17
C VAL A 18 4.39 -8.08 4.75
N ARG A 19 5.50 -8.33 4.03
CA ARG A 19 5.61 -7.96 2.62
C ARG A 19 4.64 -8.74 1.75
N GLU A 20 4.50 -10.05 1.96
CA GLU A 20 3.57 -10.91 1.24
C GLU A 20 2.13 -10.43 1.44
N GLU A 21 1.72 -10.16 2.68
CA GLU A 21 0.40 -9.59 2.97
C GLU A 21 0.20 -8.23 2.28
N LEU A 22 1.20 -7.34 2.32
CA LEU A 22 1.09 -6.05 1.62
C LEU A 22 0.99 -6.23 0.10
N ARG A 23 1.64 -7.24 -0.49
CA ARG A 23 1.49 -7.57 -1.91
C ARG A 23 0.08 -8.01 -2.24
N GLU A 24 -0.54 -8.83 -1.40
CA GLU A 24 -1.93 -9.25 -1.57
C GLU A 24 -2.89 -8.06 -1.52
N LEU A 25 -2.74 -7.18 -0.52
CA LEU A 25 -3.56 -5.95 -0.39
C LEU A 25 -3.38 -4.99 -1.58
N LEU A 26 -2.22 -5.04 -2.24
CA LEU A 26 -1.90 -4.22 -3.40
C LEU A 26 -2.19 -4.91 -4.73
N ASP A 27 -2.63 -6.17 -4.77
CA ASP A 27 -2.74 -6.94 -6.02
C ASP A 27 -1.40 -6.94 -6.80
N GLU A 28 -0.33 -7.38 -6.13
CA GLU A 28 1.07 -7.35 -6.59
C GLU A 28 1.75 -8.73 -6.43
N GLU A 29 1.14 -9.76 -7.02
CA GLU A 29 1.70 -11.10 -7.06
C GLU A 29 3.00 -11.14 -7.89
N ILE A 30 4.02 -11.83 -7.38
CA ILE A 30 5.25 -12.08 -8.13
C ILE A 30 4.94 -13.16 -9.18
N PRO A 31 5.16 -12.91 -10.48
CA PRO A 31 4.88 -13.89 -11.52
C PRO A 31 5.71 -15.17 -11.33
N LYS A 32 5.17 -16.31 -11.78
CA LYS A 32 5.83 -17.61 -11.65
C LYS A 32 7.24 -17.60 -12.25
N GLY A 33 8.25 -17.89 -11.41
CA GLY A 33 9.66 -17.89 -11.81
C GLY A 33 10.31 -16.51 -11.90
N GLY A 34 9.58 -15.44 -11.56
CA GLY A 34 10.08 -14.08 -11.50
C GLY A 34 10.55 -13.67 -10.10
N THR A 35 10.75 -12.37 -9.95
CA THR A 35 11.25 -11.71 -8.74
C THR A 35 10.42 -10.48 -8.39
N ASP A 36 10.70 -9.85 -7.25
CA ASP A 36 10.08 -8.59 -6.83
C ASP A 36 10.25 -7.45 -7.88
N LYS A 37 11.31 -7.52 -8.69
CA LYS A 37 11.60 -6.56 -9.77
C LYS A 37 10.62 -6.65 -10.94
N ASP A 38 9.89 -7.74 -11.06
CA ASP A 38 8.86 -7.95 -12.09
C ASP A 38 7.49 -7.39 -11.67
N THR A 39 7.42 -6.72 -10.51
CA THR A 39 6.22 -6.13 -9.95
C THR A 39 6.33 -4.59 -9.91
N ALA A 40 5.24 -3.87 -9.64
CA ALA A 40 5.30 -2.41 -9.49
C ALA A 40 6.06 -1.98 -8.23
N PHE A 41 6.23 -2.88 -7.26
CA PHE A 41 6.94 -2.62 -6.00
C PHE A 41 7.97 -3.70 -5.69
N THR A 42 9.25 -3.34 -5.76
CA THR A 42 10.35 -4.14 -5.18
C THR A 42 10.15 -4.34 -3.67
N ASP A 43 10.73 -5.39 -3.11
CA ASP A 43 10.69 -5.67 -1.67
C ASP A 43 11.20 -4.48 -0.85
N ALA A 44 12.31 -3.88 -1.26
CA ALA A 44 12.86 -2.69 -0.59
C ALA A 44 11.91 -1.48 -0.62
N ARG A 45 11.02 -1.39 -1.62
CA ARG A 45 10.01 -0.32 -1.71
C ARG A 45 8.84 -0.62 -0.78
N LEU A 46 8.44 -1.88 -0.65
CA LEU A 46 7.44 -2.32 0.32
C LEU A 46 7.94 -2.12 1.75
N ASP A 47 9.19 -2.47 2.05
CA ASP A 47 9.79 -2.24 3.37
C ASP A 47 9.73 -0.76 3.77
N ARG A 48 10.03 0.15 2.82
CA ARG A 48 9.90 1.60 3.06
C ARG A 48 8.47 2.04 3.31
N LEU A 49 7.49 1.45 2.61
CA LEU A 49 6.08 1.74 2.85
C LEU A 49 5.67 1.31 4.26
N ILE A 50 6.00 0.06 4.63
CA ILE A 50 5.73 -0.53 5.94
C ILE A 50 6.34 0.32 7.06
N GLN A 51 7.62 0.67 6.96
CA GLN A 51 8.31 1.49 7.96
C GLN A 51 7.70 2.88 8.15
N SER A 52 7.20 3.48 7.07
CA SER A 52 6.62 4.83 7.10
C SER A 52 5.16 4.86 7.57
N ALA A 53 4.49 3.71 7.58
CA ALA A 53 3.07 3.61 7.84
C ALA A 53 2.78 3.29 9.32
N SER A 54 1.61 3.74 9.79
CA SER A 54 1.12 3.41 11.14
C SER A 54 0.62 1.97 11.27
N ASN A 55 0.14 1.38 10.17
CA ASN A 55 -0.30 0.00 10.06
C ASN A 55 -0.27 -0.45 8.59
N LEU A 56 -0.57 -1.72 8.34
CA LEU A 56 -0.49 -2.29 6.99
C LEU A 56 -1.54 -1.70 6.03
N TYR A 57 -2.72 -1.33 6.52
CA TYR A 57 -3.73 -0.66 5.71
C TYR A 57 -3.28 0.74 5.29
N ALA A 58 -2.62 1.50 6.16
CA ALA A 58 -2.02 2.78 5.78
C ALA A 58 -0.91 2.61 4.73
N ALA A 59 -0.13 1.53 4.81
CA ALA A 59 0.85 1.18 3.78
C ALA A 59 0.18 0.82 2.44
N ALA A 60 -0.91 0.05 2.48
CA ALA A 60 -1.69 -0.33 1.30
C ALA A 60 -2.34 0.89 0.64
N ALA A 61 -2.94 1.79 1.42
CA ALA A 61 -3.51 3.03 0.92
C ALA A 61 -2.48 3.86 0.15
N GLU A 62 -1.28 4.04 0.74
CA GLU A 62 -0.18 4.74 0.08
C GLU A 62 0.33 4.02 -1.17
N GLY A 63 0.39 2.68 -1.17
CA GLY A 63 0.72 1.91 -2.37
C GLY A 63 -0.28 2.13 -3.51
N TRP A 64 -1.58 2.11 -3.22
CA TRP A 64 -2.63 2.40 -4.20
C TRP A 64 -2.58 3.85 -4.72
N ARG A 65 -2.27 4.84 -3.88
CA ARG A 65 -2.01 6.23 -4.36
C ARG A 65 -0.84 6.30 -5.33
N ARG A 66 0.24 5.56 -5.09
CA ARG A 66 1.39 5.51 -5.99
C ARG A 66 1.05 4.85 -7.33
N LYS A 67 0.23 3.79 -7.32
CA LYS A 67 -0.33 3.19 -8.55
C LYS A 67 -1.17 4.22 -9.31
N ALA A 68 -2.08 4.92 -8.63
CA ALA A 68 -2.91 5.97 -9.21
C ALA A 68 -2.07 7.08 -9.87
N ALA A 69 -1.03 7.57 -9.20
CA ALA A 69 -0.13 8.59 -9.77
C ALA A 69 0.56 8.12 -11.07
N LYS A 70 0.99 6.85 -11.13
CA LYS A 70 1.58 6.27 -12.36
C LYS A 70 0.56 6.19 -13.49
N ILE A 71 -0.67 5.80 -13.20
CA ILE A 71 -1.76 5.73 -14.18
C ILE A 71 -2.11 7.14 -14.68
N GLN A 72 -2.22 8.12 -13.77
CA GLN A 72 -2.52 9.50 -14.12
C GLN A 72 -1.46 10.10 -15.04
N LYS A 73 -0.18 9.83 -14.78
CA LYS A 73 0.91 10.24 -15.68
C LYS A 73 0.72 9.68 -17.09
N ARG A 74 0.48 8.36 -17.21
CA ARG A 74 0.26 7.70 -18.51
C ARG A 74 -0.95 8.27 -19.26
N LEU A 75 -2.03 8.58 -18.53
CA LEU A 75 -3.21 9.22 -19.11
C LEU A 75 -2.89 10.59 -19.71
N GLY A 76 -2.06 11.38 -19.03
CA GLY A 76 -1.57 12.67 -19.50
C GLY A 76 -0.68 12.53 -20.74
N ASP A 77 0.21 11.54 -20.76
CA ASP A 77 1.06 11.25 -21.91
C ASP A 77 0.18 10.92 -23.14
N ILE A 78 -0.79 10.02 -23.01
CA ILE A 78 -1.72 9.67 -24.11
C ILE A 78 -2.56 10.88 -24.55
N ALA A 79 -3.03 11.71 -23.62
CA ALA A 79 -3.77 12.94 -23.94
C ALA A 79 -3.01 13.89 -24.87
N SER A 80 -1.67 13.86 -24.84
CA SER A 80 -0.85 14.73 -25.68
C SER A 80 -0.65 14.25 -27.13
N TYR A 81 -0.99 13.00 -27.50
CA TYR A 81 -0.63 12.40 -28.80
C TYR A 81 -1.79 11.86 -29.68
N THR A 82 -3.07 12.08 -29.33
CA THR A 82 -4.17 11.18 -29.75
C THR A 82 -4.61 11.06 -31.22
N THR A 83 -4.69 9.78 -31.66
CA THR A 83 -5.53 9.20 -32.74
C THR A 83 -6.34 7.97 -32.25
N GLY A 84 -7.25 7.39 -33.05
CA GLY A 84 -8.38 6.54 -32.62
C GLY A 84 -8.16 5.39 -31.61
N ALA A 85 -7.11 4.57 -31.72
CA ALA A 85 -6.86 3.44 -30.80
C ALA A 85 -6.54 3.89 -29.36
N GLU A 86 -5.97 5.08 -29.21
CA GLU A 86 -5.63 5.68 -27.93
C GLU A 86 -6.87 6.12 -27.14
N GLN A 87 -8.03 6.30 -27.80
CA GLN A 87 -9.28 6.58 -27.10
C GLN A 87 -9.73 5.39 -26.25
N TYR A 88 -9.56 4.16 -26.75
CA TYR A 88 -9.92 2.95 -25.99
C TYR A 88 -8.98 2.77 -24.79
N GLU A 89 -7.67 2.93 -25.00
CA GLU A 89 -6.67 2.88 -23.93
C GLU A 89 -6.93 3.95 -22.84
N ARG A 90 -7.32 5.17 -23.23
CA ARG A 90 -7.70 6.23 -22.29
C ARG A 90 -8.88 5.83 -21.40
N VAL A 91 -9.92 5.22 -21.95
CA VAL A 91 -11.10 4.79 -21.17
C VAL A 91 -10.69 3.74 -20.13
N ASP A 92 -9.87 2.77 -20.51
CA ASP A 92 -9.42 1.72 -19.59
C ASP A 92 -8.52 2.27 -18.49
N LEU A 93 -7.58 3.15 -18.81
CA LEU A 93 -6.74 3.81 -17.81
C LEU A 93 -7.55 4.72 -16.88
N SER A 94 -8.60 5.37 -17.39
CA SER A 94 -9.48 6.19 -16.54
C SER A 94 -10.23 5.34 -15.52
N LYS A 95 -10.72 4.17 -15.92
CA LYS A 95 -11.34 3.20 -15.01
C LYS A 95 -10.33 2.65 -14.00
N ALA A 96 -9.12 2.32 -14.45
CA ALA A 96 -8.05 1.83 -13.57
C ALA A 96 -7.62 2.89 -12.54
N LEU A 97 -7.55 4.16 -12.94
CA LEU A 97 -7.28 5.28 -12.04
C LEU A 97 -8.35 5.40 -10.95
N ALA A 98 -9.62 5.37 -11.35
CA ALA A 98 -10.75 5.44 -10.41
C ALA A 98 -10.75 4.26 -9.43
N ALA A 99 -10.47 3.05 -9.91
CA ALA A 99 -10.34 1.86 -9.07
C ALA A 99 -9.18 2.01 -8.06
N ALA A 100 -8.01 2.47 -8.51
CA ALA A 100 -6.85 2.65 -7.63
C ALA A 100 -7.10 3.69 -6.54
N LEU A 101 -7.74 4.82 -6.86
CA LEU A 101 -8.12 5.83 -5.88
C LEU A 101 -9.14 5.30 -4.88
N LYS A 102 -10.15 4.56 -5.33
CA LYS A 102 -11.15 3.93 -4.46
C LYS A 102 -10.52 2.94 -3.48
N MET A 103 -9.56 2.14 -3.94
CA MET A 103 -8.82 1.22 -3.07
C MET A 103 -7.99 1.98 -2.03
N ALA A 104 -7.35 3.09 -2.43
CA ALA A 104 -6.63 3.94 -1.48
C ALA A 104 -7.55 4.49 -0.38
N GLU A 105 -8.71 5.04 -0.74
CA GLU A 105 -9.72 5.54 0.21
C GLU A 105 -10.25 4.43 1.12
N THR A 106 -10.50 3.24 0.57
CA THR A 106 -10.97 2.08 1.33
C THR A 106 -9.98 1.71 2.43
N PHE A 107 -8.69 1.59 2.07
CA PHE A 107 -7.66 1.25 3.05
C PHE A 107 -7.35 2.39 4.02
N ASP A 108 -7.49 3.66 3.62
CA ASP A 108 -7.42 4.78 4.56
C ASP A 108 -8.51 4.71 5.62
N GLY A 109 -9.73 4.34 5.23
CA GLY A 109 -10.84 4.13 6.15
C GLY A 109 -10.56 3.00 7.14
N MET A 110 -10.03 1.87 6.65
CA MET A 110 -9.62 0.74 7.50
C MET A 110 -8.46 1.08 8.43
N ALA A 111 -7.52 1.90 7.97
CA ALA A 111 -6.38 2.34 8.77
C ALA A 111 -6.77 3.24 9.95
N GLN A 112 -7.90 3.97 9.82
CA GLN A 112 -8.44 4.88 10.83
C GLN A 112 -9.52 4.23 11.71
N ALA A 113 -10.03 3.07 11.32
CA ALA A 113 -11.05 2.38 12.09
C ALA A 113 -10.51 2.05 13.49
N PRO A 114 -11.28 2.32 14.57
CA PRO A 114 -10.92 1.82 15.89
C PRO A 114 -10.80 0.29 15.82
N PRO A 115 -9.98 -0.35 16.67
CA PRO A 115 -9.92 -1.79 16.73
C PRO A 115 -11.31 -2.35 17.03
N SER A 116 -12.02 -2.81 16.00
CA SER A 116 -13.27 -3.52 16.15
C SER A 116 -12.93 -4.99 16.41
N ASN A 117 -13.55 -5.59 17.43
CA ASN A 117 -13.49 -7.02 17.73
C ASN A 117 -14.17 -7.90 16.64
N ALA A 118 -14.24 -7.43 15.39
CA ALA A 118 -14.90 -8.12 14.31
C ALA A 118 -14.06 -7.95 13.03
N ALA A 119 -13.55 -9.10 12.58
CA ALA A 119 -12.91 -9.41 11.30
C ALA A 119 -11.45 -8.97 11.11
N GLY A 120 -10.53 -9.92 11.35
CA GLY A 120 -9.19 -9.94 10.78
C GLY A 120 -8.09 -9.99 11.83
N SER A 121 -7.69 -11.19 12.24
CA SER A 121 -6.45 -11.46 12.98
C SER A 121 -5.28 -10.70 12.38
N PHE A 122 -4.68 -9.76 13.13
CA PHE A 122 -3.22 -9.56 13.20
C PHE A 122 -2.89 -8.59 14.35
N MET A 123 -3.29 -8.93 15.57
CA MET A 123 -2.66 -8.37 16.77
C MET A 123 -1.60 -9.37 17.26
N LEU A 124 -0.37 -9.24 16.74
CA LEU A 124 0.79 -9.91 17.35
C LEU A 124 1.11 -9.21 18.67
N SER A 125 0.46 -9.67 19.74
CA SER A 125 0.80 -9.29 21.12
C SER A 125 2.16 -9.89 21.49
N VAL A 126 3.22 -9.10 21.39
CA VAL A 126 4.50 -9.43 22.03
C VAL A 126 4.39 -9.00 23.49
N LYS A 127 4.12 -9.97 24.36
CA LYS A 127 4.21 -9.78 25.81
C LYS A 127 5.68 -9.53 26.18
N ARG A 128 5.97 -8.32 26.66
CA ARG A 128 7.32 -7.95 27.14
C ARG A 128 7.59 -8.73 28.43
N PRO A 129 8.70 -9.49 28.57
CA PRO A 129 9.02 -10.14 29.82
C PRO A 129 9.40 -9.07 30.85
N GLU A 130 8.77 -9.12 32.02
CA GLU A 130 9.20 -8.34 33.18
C GLU A 130 10.50 -8.95 33.69
N VAL A 131 11.59 -8.20 33.58
CA VAL A 131 12.84 -8.51 34.27
C VAL A 131 12.82 -7.75 35.60
N PHE A 132 12.72 -8.52 36.69
CA PHE A 132 13.07 -8.08 38.04
C PHE A 132 14.51 -8.50 38.33
#